data_AF-A0A526RTW1-F1
#
_entry.id   AF-A0A526RTW1-F1
#
_cell.length_a   1.000
_cell.length_b   1.000
_cell.length_c   1.000
_cell.angle_alpha   90.00
_cell.angle_beta   90.00
_cell.angle_gamma   90.00
#
_symmetry.space_group_name_H-M   'P 1'
#
loop_
_entity.id
_entity.type
_entity.pdbx_description
1 polymer ?
#
loop_
_entity_poly.entity_id
_entity_poly.type
_entity_poly.pdbx_seq_one_letter_code
_entity_poly.pdbx_strand_id
1 'polypeptide(L)' 'ALPRLADGEPITRVALDLGYDSVPAFITMFKRMLGTSPRGYMRGARDTSEGTRQTAGPVRSENVAR' A
#
# COMPACT_ATOMS: atom_id res chain seq x y z
N ALA A 1 -7.19 -0.54 11.39
CA ALA A 1 -5.72 -0.38 11.21
C ALA A 1 -5.34 -0.18 9.74
N LEU A 2 -5.77 -1.07 8.82
CA LEU A 2 -5.38 -1.01 7.41
C LEU A 2 -5.76 0.29 6.67
N PRO A 3 -7.00 0.82 6.79
CA PRO A 3 -7.35 2.09 6.14
C PRO A 3 -6.47 3.24 6.65
N ARG A 4 -6.29 3.32 7.97
CA ARG A 4 -5.41 4.32 8.60
C ARG A 4 -3.97 4.27 8.06
N LEU A 5 -3.41 3.07 7.90
CA LEU A 5 -2.07 2.92 7.30
C LEU A 5 -2.06 3.33 5.82
N ALA A 6 -3.08 2.96 5.05
CA ALA A 6 -3.23 3.38 3.66
C ALA A 6 -3.32 4.91 3.53
N ASP A 7 -4.01 5.57 4.45
CA ASP A 7 -4.11 7.03 4.57
C ASP A 7 -2.80 7.69 5.02
N GLY A 8 -1.77 6.90 5.35
CA GLY A 8 -0.45 7.40 5.73
C GLY A 8 -0.26 7.65 7.22
N GLU A 9 -1.20 7.25 8.07
CA GLU A 9 -1.09 7.37 9.54
C GLU A 9 0.23 6.75 10.03
N PRO A 10 0.97 7.41 10.93
CA PRO A 10 2.21 6.87 11.48
C PRO A 10 2.00 5.50 12.15
N ILE A 11 2.88 4.54 11.83
CA ILE A 11 2.83 3.17 12.38
C ILE A 11 2.82 3.19 13.91
N THR A 12 3.58 4.09 14.53
CA THR A 12 3.60 4.25 15.99
C THR A 12 2.23 4.58 16.55
N ARG A 13 1.49 5.49 15.92
CA ARG A 13 0.15 5.90 16.37
C ARG A 13 -0.86 4.77 16.20
N VAL A 14 -0.81 4.07 15.06
CA VAL A 14 -1.65 2.88 14.84
C VAL A 14 -1.34 1.78 15.86
N ALA A 15 -0.08 1.56 16.23
CA ALA A 15 0.31 0.56 17.22
C ALA A 15 -0.21 0.90 18.63
N LEU A 16 -0.04 2.15 19.06
CA LEU A 16 -0.50 2.61 20.37
C LEU A 16 -2.03 2.56 20.51
N ASP A 17 -2.76 3.01 19.47
CA ASP A 17 -4.23 2.99 19.47
C ASP A 17 -4.82 1.58 19.51
N LEU A 18 -4.05 0.58 19.07
CA LEU A 18 -4.43 -0.83 19.13
C LEU A 18 -4.00 -1.50 20.44
N GLY A 19 -3.36 -0.78 21.36
CA GLY A 19 -2.96 -1.27 22.66
C GLY A 19 -1.68 -2.12 22.65
N TYR A 20 -0.80 -1.98 21.64
CA TYR A 20 0.48 -2.66 21.67
C TYR A 20 1.47 -1.94 22.59
N ASP A 21 2.16 -2.72 23.42
CA ASP A 21 3.23 -2.23 24.30
C ASP A 21 4.43 -1.66 23.53
N SER A 22 4.58 -2.03 22.25
CA SER A 22 5.66 -1.52 21.41
C SER A 22 5.37 -1.60 19.91
N VAL A 23 5.99 -0.70 19.14
CA VAL A 23 5.93 -0.68 17.67
C VAL A 23 6.49 -1.97 17.03
N PRO A 24 7.61 -2.54 17.49
CA PRO A 24 8.12 -3.80 16.94
C PRO A 24 7.19 -5.00 17.14
N ALA A 25 6.46 -5.06 18.26
CA ALA A 25 5.46 -6.10 18.50
C ALA A 25 4.32 -6.03 17.46
N PHE A 26 3.82 -4.81 17.19
CA PHE A 26 2.85 -4.58 16.13
C PHE A 26 3.39 -4.99 14.75
N ILE A 27 4.61 -4.56 14.37
CA ILE A 27 5.20 -4.90 13.07
C ILE A 27 5.34 -6.42 12.89
N THR A 28 5.79 -7.11 13.94
CA THR A 28 5.97 -8.57 13.92
C THR A 28 4.66 -9.28 13.71
N MET A 29 3.62 -8.90 14.47
CA MET A 29 2.30 -9.50 14.40
C MET A 29 1.61 -9.18 13.06
N PHE A 30 1.73 -7.94 12.58
CA PHE A 30 1.23 -7.52 11.27
C PHE A 30 1.85 -8.34 10.14
N LYS A 31 3.18 -8.49 10.12
CA LYS A 31 3.87 -9.29 9.10
C LYS A 31 3.48 -10.77 9.15
N ARG A 32 3.30 -11.33 10.36
CA ARG A 32 2.83 -12.71 10.53
C ARG A 32 1.43 -12.93 9.94
N MET A 33 0.53 -11.96 10.09
CA MET A 33 -0.84 -12.08 9.60
C MET A 33 -1.00 -11.76 8.11
N LEU A 34 -0.33 -10.72 7.61
CA LEU A 34 -0.55 -10.16 6.27
C LEU A 34 0.57 -10.50 5.29
N GLY A 35 1.63 -11.17 5.76
CA GLY A 35 2.79 -11.57 4.95
C GLY A 35 3.73 -10.42 4.57
N THR A 36 3.32 -9.16 4.74
CA THR A 36 4.11 -7.97 4.40
C THR A 36 4.27 -7.03 5.60
N SER A 37 5.29 -6.16 5.55
CA SER A 37 5.48 -5.14 6.59
C SER A 37 4.45 -4.00 6.45
N PRO A 38 4.10 -3.29 7.55
CA PRO A 38 3.23 -2.12 7.45
C PRO A 38 3.74 -1.07 6.46
N ARG A 39 5.06 -0.79 6.45
CA ARG A 39 5.66 0.13 5.46
C ARG A 39 5.47 -0.33 4.02
N GLY A 40 5.65 -1.63 3.75
CA GLY A 40 5.43 -2.22 2.43
C GLY A 40 3.96 -2.09 1.99
N TYR A 41 3.04 -2.34 2.92
CA TYR A 41 1.60 -2.12 2.70
C TYR A 41 1.29 -0.64 2.39
N MET A 42 1.84 0.30 3.16
CA MET A 42 1.67 1.75 2.93
C MET A 42 2.26 2.22 1.60
N ARG A 43 3.31 1.57 1.10
CA ARG A 43 3.87 1.85 -0.23
C ARG A 43 2.93 1.34 -1.31
N GLY A 44 2.57 0.05 -1.26
CA GLY A 44 1.67 -0.57 -2.24
C GLY A 44 0.27 0.06 -2.29
N ALA A 45 -0.25 0.57 -1.18
CA ALA A 45 -1.52 1.30 -1.14
C ALA A 45 -1.48 2.63 -1.93
N ARG A 46 -0.34 3.33 -1.91
CA ARG A 46 -0.11 4.53 -2.73
C ARG A 46 0.08 4.19 -4.20
N ASP A 47 0.82 3.11 -4.47
CA ASP A 47 1.05 2.66 -5.85
C ASP A 47 -0.26 2.17 -6.51
N THR A 48 -1.16 1.55 -5.74
CA THR A 48 -2.50 1.13 -6.21
C THR A 48 -3.37 2.33 -6.59
N SER A 49 -3.19 3.48 -5.95
CA SER A 49 -3.93 4.71 -6.26
C SER A 49 -3.33 5.51 -7.43
N GLU A 50 -2.08 5.22 -7.83
CA GLU A 50 -1.45 5.74 -9.05
C GLU A 50 -1.67 4.86 -10.29
N GLY A 51 -2.02 3.58 -10.12
CA GLY A 51 -2.25 2.63 -11.21
C GLY A 51 -3.48 2.91 -12.11
N THR A 52 -4.39 3.80 -11.73
CA THR A 52 -5.57 4.14 -12.54
C THR A 52 -5.34 5.31 -13.51
N ARG A 53 -4.15 5.96 -13.50
CA ARG A 53 -3.81 7.04 -14.45
C ARG A 53 -2.88 6.62 -15.60
N GLN A 54 -2.56 5.32 -15.72
CA GLN A 54 -1.61 4.80 -16.72
C GLN A 54 -2.24 3.70 -17.60
N THR A 55 -3.47 3.92 -18.08
CA THR A 55 -4.06 3.18 -19.21
C THR A 55 -4.64 4.16 -20.24
N ALA A 56 -3.80 5.05 -20.75
CA ALA A 56 -3.98 5.65 -22.06
C ALA A 56 -2.77 5.19 -22.88
N GLY A 57 -3.02 4.29 -23.84
CA GLY A 57 -2.09 3.22 -24.24
C GLY A 57 -1.05 3.59 -25.31
N PRO A 58 -0.30 2.57 -25.80
CA PRO A 58 0.19 2.63 -27.16
C PRO A 58 -1.02 2.33 -28.06
N VAL A 59 -1.60 3.38 -28.66
CA VAL A 59 -2.44 3.22 -29.85
C VAL A 59 -1.61 2.38 -30.82
N ARG A 60 -2.08 1.16 -31.06
CA ARG A 60 -1.55 0.26 -32.07
C ARG A 60 -1.63 1.04 -33.38
N SER A 61 -0.48 1.50 -33.89
CA SER A 61 -0.40 2.08 -35.23
C SER A 61 -0.66 0.97 -36.24
N GLU A 62 -1.94 0.69 -36.46
CA GLU A 62 -2.44 -0.06 -37.60
C GLU A 62 -2.59 0.92 -38.75
N ASN A 63 -1.47 1.37 -39.34
CA ASN A 63 -1.53 2.07 -40.61
C ASN A 63 -1.48 1.03 -41.74
N VAL A 64 -2.62 0.35 -41.93
CA VAL A 64 -2.94 -0.33 -43.19
C VAL A 64 -3.47 0.75 -44.13
N ALA A 65 -2.61 1.27 -45.00
CA ALA A 65 -3.07 2.01 -46.17
C ALA A 65 -1.98 2.08 -47.26
N ARG A 66 -2.26 1.32 -48.33
CA ARG A 66 -1.75 1.40 -49.72
C ARG A 66 -0.44 0.69 -50.04
#